data_AF-A0A0D0VUJ6-F1
#
_entry.id   AF-A0A0D0VUJ6-F1
#
_cell.length_a   1.000
_cell.length_b   1.000
_cell.length_c   1.000
_cell.angle_alpha   90.00
_cell.angle_beta   90.00
_cell.angle_gamma   90.00
#
_symmetry.space_group_name_H-M   'P 1'
#
loop_
_entity.id
_entity.type
_entity.pdbx_description
1 polymer ?
#
loop_
_entity_poly.entity_id
_entity_poly.type
_entity_poly.pdbx_seq_one_letter_code
_entity_poly.pdbx_strand_id
1 'polypeptide(L)'
;MSGLKITEFSVHDIRFPTNVTGDGTDAMNKECDYSAAYIVVKTNSDLKGQGMTFTIGRGNEIVCFAIEQVAKRIVGMDLAPIFSDMGKFWDFLVADPQHRWLGPEKGVIHLATAAVSNAIWDMYAKHAGKPLWKLIVDFTPEEFVKATSFRYITDALTPAEALEMLKAKESGKAAREAEVKKRGYPAYTTSVGWLGYSDEKVKRLTKESLAQGFNHFKVSIQRDADEKKKPC
;
A
#
# COMPACT_ATOMS: atom_id res chain seq x y z
N MET A 1 -11.11 0.57 -24.92
CA MET A 1 -10.61 -0.45 -23.98
C MET A 1 -10.70 -1.89 -24.50
N SER A 2 -11.40 -2.18 -25.61
CA SER A 2 -11.49 -3.55 -26.15
C SER A 2 -10.12 -4.06 -26.58
N GLY A 3 -9.69 -5.18 -26.01
CA GLY A 3 -8.49 -5.91 -26.43
C GLY A 3 -7.27 -5.80 -25.52
N LEU A 4 -7.28 -4.97 -24.47
CA LEU A 4 -6.20 -4.99 -23.47
C LEU A 4 -6.36 -6.17 -22.51
N LYS A 5 -5.36 -7.05 -22.52
CA LYS A 5 -5.36 -8.31 -21.77
C LYS A 5 -4.06 -8.47 -21.00
N ILE A 6 -4.15 -9.01 -19.79
CA ILE A 6 -2.99 -9.37 -18.98
C ILE A 6 -2.32 -10.59 -19.61
N THR A 7 -1.03 -10.50 -19.93
CA THR A 7 -0.31 -11.55 -20.67
C THR A 7 0.72 -12.26 -19.83
N GLU A 8 1.43 -11.52 -18.98
CA GLU A 8 2.52 -12.05 -18.18
C GLU A 8 2.74 -11.20 -16.91
N PHE A 9 3.56 -11.73 -16.01
CA PHE A 9 4.04 -10.99 -14.85
C PHE A 9 5.49 -11.38 -14.54
N SER A 10 6.18 -10.55 -13.76
CA SER A 10 7.48 -10.87 -13.18
C SER A 10 7.49 -10.48 -11.71
N VAL A 11 8.09 -11.32 -10.86
CA VAL A 11 8.23 -11.09 -9.43
C VAL A 11 9.71 -10.94 -9.10
N HIS A 12 10.04 -9.97 -8.25
CA HIS A 12 11.41 -9.61 -7.89
C HIS A 12 11.54 -9.59 -6.37
N ASP A 13 12.51 -10.34 -5.86
CA ASP A 13 12.94 -10.28 -4.47
C ASP A 13 14.00 -9.18 -4.32
N ILE A 14 13.59 -8.02 -3.81
CA ILE A 14 14.46 -6.84 -3.67
C ILE A 14 14.70 -6.59 -2.19
N ARG A 15 15.96 -6.50 -1.77
CA ARG A 15 16.35 -6.27 -0.38
C ARG A 15 17.38 -5.16 -0.29
N PHE A 16 17.20 -4.26 0.68
CA PHE A 16 18.09 -3.15 0.96
C PHE A 16 18.77 -3.37 2.31
N PRO A 17 20.10 -3.17 2.41
CA PRO A 17 20.88 -3.48 3.61
C PRO A 17 20.73 -2.40 4.70
N THR A 18 19.50 -2.08 5.10
CA THR A 18 19.20 -1.04 6.10
C THR A 18 19.71 -1.39 7.50
N ASN A 19 19.97 -2.68 7.77
CA ASN A 19 20.53 -3.10 9.04
C ASN A 19 21.94 -2.53 9.28
N VAL A 20 22.70 -2.25 8.21
CA VAL A 20 24.06 -1.69 8.29
C VAL A 20 24.08 -0.34 9.02
N THR A 21 23.02 0.46 8.87
CA THR A 21 22.90 1.80 9.46
C THR A 21 21.97 1.85 10.68
N GLY A 22 21.36 0.71 11.03
CA GLY A 22 20.35 0.58 12.08
C GLY A 22 19.01 1.23 11.72
N ASP A 23 18.76 1.49 10.44
CA ASP A 23 17.57 2.18 9.97
C ASP A 23 16.34 1.27 10.09
N GLY A 24 15.22 1.80 10.60
CA GLY A 24 13.98 1.05 10.77
C GLY A 24 13.95 0.10 11.96
N THR A 25 14.96 0.15 12.84
CA THR A 25 15.00 -0.69 14.05
C THR A 25 14.04 -0.19 15.13
N ASP A 26 13.43 -1.13 15.82
CA ASP A 26 12.53 -0.88 16.95
C ASP A 26 12.73 -1.92 18.08
N ALA A 27 11.89 -1.89 19.11
CA ALA A 27 12.01 -2.79 20.27
C ALA A 27 11.81 -4.28 19.92
N MET A 28 11.03 -4.57 18.90
CA MET A 28 10.75 -5.92 18.40
C MET A 28 11.72 -6.31 17.29
N ASN A 29 11.92 -5.42 16.32
CA ASN A 29 12.70 -5.68 15.11
C ASN A 29 14.06 -4.99 15.20
N LYS A 30 15.05 -5.72 15.73
CA LYS A 30 16.41 -5.21 15.95
C LYS A 30 17.32 -5.37 14.74
N GLU A 31 16.95 -6.22 13.79
CA GLU A 31 17.64 -6.45 12.53
C GLU A 31 16.62 -6.32 11.41
N CYS A 32 16.73 -5.27 10.60
CA CYS A 32 15.80 -4.98 9.52
C CYS A 32 16.56 -4.75 8.22
N ASP A 33 16.29 -5.57 7.21
CA ASP A 33 16.66 -5.28 5.83
C ASP A 33 15.40 -4.98 5.05
N TYR A 34 15.07 -3.70 4.91
CA TYR A 34 13.88 -3.26 4.20
C TYR A 34 13.84 -3.93 2.83
N SER A 35 12.75 -4.63 2.57
CA SER A 35 12.62 -5.50 1.41
C SER A 35 11.27 -5.29 0.75
N ALA A 36 11.24 -5.50 -0.56
CA ALA A 36 10.05 -5.44 -1.38
C ALA A 36 9.90 -6.77 -2.12
N ALA A 37 8.77 -7.43 -1.89
CA ALA A 37 8.29 -8.47 -2.79
C ALA A 37 7.51 -7.75 -3.90
N TYR A 38 8.21 -7.51 -5.02
CA TYR A 38 7.78 -6.58 -6.07
C TYR A 38 7.25 -7.33 -7.29
N ILE A 39 6.13 -6.88 -7.85
CA ILE A 39 5.52 -7.45 -9.06
C ILE A 39 5.37 -6.41 -10.16
N VAL A 40 5.65 -6.84 -11.39
CA VAL A 40 5.25 -6.12 -12.61
C VAL A 40 4.28 -7.01 -13.38
N VAL A 41 3.07 -6.52 -13.62
CA VAL A 41 2.05 -7.16 -14.46
C VAL A 41 2.07 -6.48 -15.82
N LYS A 42 2.18 -7.25 -16.91
CA LYS A 42 2.22 -6.71 -18.27
C LYS A 42 0.99 -7.11 -19.06
N THR A 43 0.74 -6.34 -20.12
CA THR A 43 -0.37 -6.56 -21.06
C THR A 43 0.16 -6.95 -22.43
N ASN A 44 -0.74 -7.17 -23.39
CA ASN A 44 -0.43 -7.26 -24.81
C ASN A 44 -0.10 -5.90 -25.47
N SER A 45 0.27 -4.91 -24.67
CA SER A 45 0.70 -3.56 -25.07
C SER A 45 1.80 -3.07 -24.12
N ASP A 46 2.27 -1.84 -24.29
CA ASP A 46 3.25 -1.22 -23.39
C ASP A 46 2.70 -0.88 -21.99
N LEU A 47 1.37 -0.97 -21.80
CA LEU A 47 0.75 -0.76 -20.50
C LEU A 47 1.18 -1.87 -19.52
N LYS A 48 1.71 -1.45 -18.36
CA LYS A 48 2.14 -2.32 -17.27
C LYS A 48 1.76 -1.74 -15.91
N GLY A 49 1.39 -2.64 -15.01
CA GLY A 49 1.07 -2.38 -13.61
C GLY A 49 2.22 -2.79 -12.69
N GLN A 50 2.43 -2.04 -11.62
CA GLN A 50 3.51 -2.24 -10.66
C GLN A 50 2.94 -2.23 -9.25
N GLY A 51 3.30 -3.24 -8.47
CA GLY A 51 2.86 -3.38 -7.10
C GLY A 51 3.93 -3.99 -6.22
N MET A 52 3.81 -3.80 -4.92
CA MET A 52 4.67 -4.47 -3.95
C MET A 52 3.96 -4.66 -2.63
N THR A 53 4.54 -5.53 -1.83
CA THR A 53 4.36 -5.54 -0.39
C THR A 53 5.71 -5.44 0.29
N PHE A 54 5.71 -4.86 1.48
CA PHE A 54 6.90 -4.62 2.28
C PHE A 54 7.17 -5.79 3.23
N THR A 55 8.43 -6.18 3.35
CA THR A 55 8.95 -7.08 4.40
C THR A 55 10.28 -6.52 4.93
N ILE A 56 10.86 -7.16 5.95
CA ILE A 56 12.09 -6.70 6.63
C ILE A 56 13.28 -7.66 6.48
N GLY A 57 13.30 -8.45 5.40
CA GLY A 57 14.46 -9.28 5.04
C GLY A 57 14.08 -10.75 4.83
N ARG A 58 14.42 -11.61 5.80
CA ARG A 58 14.11 -13.06 5.76
C ARG A 58 12.59 -13.27 5.57
N GLY A 59 12.22 -14.19 4.67
CA GLY A 59 10.82 -14.47 4.34
C GLY A 59 10.27 -13.65 3.16
N ASN A 60 11.01 -12.67 2.63
CA ASN A 60 10.61 -11.94 1.42
C ASN A 60 10.42 -12.91 0.24
N GLU A 61 11.27 -13.93 0.14
CA GLU A 61 11.21 -14.98 -0.87
C GLU A 61 9.91 -15.79 -0.81
N ILE A 62 9.39 -16.03 0.39
CA ILE A 62 8.12 -16.76 0.61
C ILE A 62 6.96 -15.90 0.11
N VAL A 63 7.01 -14.58 0.37
CA VAL A 63 6.01 -13.63 -0.12
C VAL A 63 6.06 -13.50 -1.64
N CYS A 64 7.26 -13.45 -2.24
CA CYS A 64 7.42 -13.49 -3.70
C CYS A 64 6.76 -14.75 -4.31
N PHE A 65 7.03 -15.92 -3.74
CA PHE A 65 6.41 -17.17 -4.21
C PHE A 65 4.87 -17.14 -4.10
N ALA A 66 4.33 -16.56 -3.02
CA ALA A 66 2.89 -16.39 -2.87
C ALA A 66 2.31 -15.39 -3.89
N ILE A 67 3.02 -14.30 -4.21
CA ILE A 67 2.64 -13.36 -5.27
C ILE A 67 2.50 -14.08 -6.60
N GLU A 68 3.44 -14.97 -6.95
CA GLU A 68 3.36 -15.75 -8.19
C GLU A 68 2.09 -16.59 -8.25
N GLN A 69 1.69 -17.24 -7.14
CA GLN A 69 0.48 -18.08 -7.14
C GLN A 69 -0.79 -17.24 -7.30
N VAL A 70 -0.85 -16.06 -6.69
CA VAL A 70 -1.98 -15.13 -6.88
C VAL A 70 -1.99 -14.57 -8.30
N ALA A 71 -0.84 -14.15 -8.82
CA ALA A 71 -0.71 -13.51 -10.13
C ALA A 71 -1.04 -14.45 -11.30
N LYS A 72 -0.77 -15.76 -11.19
CA LYS A 72 -1.18 -16.76 -12.20
C LYS A 72 -2.68 -16.72 -12.50
N ARG A 73 -3.51 -16.41 -11.50
CA ARG A 73 -4.97 -16.39 -11.64
C ARG A 73 -5.50 -15.22 -12.47
N ILE A 74 -4.71 -14.16 -12.66
CA ILE A 74 -5.12 -12.97 -13.42
C ILE A 74 -4.58 -12.95 -14.86
N VAL A 75 -3.68 -13.87 -15.21
CA VAL A 75 -3.16 -13.99 -16.59
C VAL A 75 -4.30 -14.40 -17.52
N GLY A 76 -4.40 -13.71 -18.66
CA GLY A 76 -5.44 -13.92 -19.67
C GLY A 76 -6.72 -13.12 -19.45
N MET A 77 -6.87 -12.44 -18.30
CA MET A 77 -8.05 -11.60 -18.03
C MET A 77 -8.01 -10.30 -18.84
N ASP A 78 -9.18 -9.87 -19.30
CA ASP A 78 -9.37 -8.56 -19.93
C ASP A 78 -9.40 -7.44 -18.88
N LEU A 79 -8.77 -6.31 -19.18
CA LEU A 79 -8.71 -5.19 -18.22
C LEU A 79 -10.01 -4.40 -18.13
N ALA A 80 -10.79 -4.32 -19.22
CA ALA A 80 -11.98 -3.48 -19.24
C ALA A 80 -13.02 -3.91 -18.17
N PRO A 81 -13.35 -5.21 -18.00
CA PRO A 81 -14.21 -5.66 -16.90
C PRO A 81 -13.62 -5.36 -15.52
N ILE A 82 -12.30 -5.56 -15.34
CA ILE A 82 -11.61 -5.32 -14.07
C ILE A 82 -11.72 -3.84 -13.68
N PHE A 83 -11.31 -2.92 -14.56
CA PHE A 83 -11.34 -1.48 -14.29
C PHE A 83 -12.77 -0.95 -14.09
N SER A 84 -13.76 -1.59 -14.69
CA SER A 84 -15.16 -1.19 -14.52
C SER A 84 -15.73 -1.54 -13.13
N ASP A 85 -15.10 -2.44 -12.37
CA ASP A 85 -15.58 -2.95 -11.09
C ASP A 85 -14.43 -3.52 -10.24
N MET A 86 -13.62 -2.61 -9.67
CA MET A 86 -12.47 -2.99 -8.84
C MET A 86 -12.88 -3.72 -7.55
N GLY A 87 -14.10 -3.51 -7.05
CA GLY A 87 -14.65 -4.23 -5.90
C GLY A 87 -14.87 -5.71 -6.20
N LYS A 88 -15.50 -6.03 -7.34
CA LYS A 88 -15.60 -7.43 -7.81
C LYS A 88 -14.25 -8.07 -8.09
N PHE A 89 -13.30 -7.30 -8.62
CA PHE A 89 -11.94 -7.81 -8.82
C PHE A 89 -11.27 -8.17 -7.50
N TRP A 90 -11.44 -7.33 -6.46
CA TRP A 90 -10.98 -7.67 -5.11
C TRP A 90 -11.64 -8.95 -4.58
N ASP A 91 -12.96 -9.07 -4.69
CA ASP A 91 -13.70 -10.26 -4.29
C ASP A 91 -13.18 -11.52 -5.00
N PHE A 92 -12.93 -11.43 -6.31
CA PHE A 92 -12.31 -12.51 -7.08
C PHE A 92 -10.94 -12.91 -6.52
N LEU A 93 -10.07 -11.93 -6.20
CA LEU A 93 -8.74 -12.22 -5.65
C LEU A 93 -8.85 -12.98 -4.32
N VAL A 94 -9.76 -12.58 -3.43
CA VAL A 94 -9.90 -13.16 -2.08
C VAL A 94 -10.91 -14.32 -1.97
N ALA A 95 -11.54 -14.74 -3.07
CA ALA A 95 -12.56 -15.79 -3.07
C ALA A 95 -12.01 -17.21 -3.23
N ASP A 96 -10.77 -17.40 -3.69
CA ASP A 96 -10.21 -18.73 -3.90
C ASP A 96 -10.13 -19.52 -2.58
N PRO A 97 -10.86 -20.64 -2.44
CA PRO A 97 -10.97 -21.34 -1.17
C PRO A 97 -9.62 -21.93 -0.69
N GLN A 98 -8.75 -22.33 -1.61
CA GLN A 98 -7.44 -22.91 -1.28
C GLN A 98 -6.47 -21.84 -0.80
N HIS A 99 -6.43 -20.68 -1.47
CA HIS A 99 -5.65 -19.53 -0.99
C HIS A 99 -6.24 -18.94 0.30
N ARG A 100 -7.57 -18.90 0.44
CA ARG A 100 -8.23 -18.45 1.68
C ARG A 100 -7.84 -19.31 2.88
N TRP A 101 -7.65 -20.61 2.69
CA TRP A 101 -7.23 -21.52 3.76
C TRP A 101 -5.86 -21.15 4.35
N LEU A 102 -5.01 -20.46 3.59
CA LEU A 102 -3.69 -19.98 4.03
C LEU A 102 -3.75 -18.66 4.83
N GLY A 103 -4.92 -18.04 4.94
CA GLY A 103 -5.15 -16.79 5.69
C GLY A 103 -6.30 -16.98 6.68
N PRO A 104 -7.55 -16.70 6.28
CA PRO A 104 -8.00 -15.85 5.18
C PRO A 104 -7.74 -14.37 5.49
N GLU A 105 -7.48 -13.57 4.44
CA GLU A 105 -7.34 -12.11 4.52
C GLU A 105 -6.34 -11.63 5.60
N LYS A 106 -5.26 -12.40 5.79
CA LYS A 106 -4.14 -12.12 6.70
C LYS A 106 -2.85 -12.79 6.24
N GLY A 107 -1.72 -12.37 6.81
CA GLY A 107 -0.41 -13.02 6.64
C GLY A 107 0.10 -13.01 5.19
N VAL A 108 1.01 -13.94 4.88
CA VAL A 108 1.75 -14.02 3.61
C VAL A 108 0.84 -13.98 2.39
N ILE A 109 -0.25 -14.77 2.37
CA ILE A 109 -1.13 -14.85 1.21
C ILE A 109 -1.87 -13.54 0.95
N HIS A 110 -2.18 -12.78 2.00
CA HIS A 110 -2.86 -11.50 1.86
C HIS A 110 -1.90 -10.37 1.52
N LEU A 111 -0.66 -10.39 2.03
CA LEU A 111 0.41 -9.51 1.56
C LEU A 111 0.64 -9.70 0.05
N ALA A 112 0.68 -10.95 -0.41
CA ALA A 112 0.80 -11.28 -1.84
C ALA A 112 -0.40 -10.76 -2.65
N THR A 113 -1.62 -10.94 -2.14
CA THR A 113 -2.84 -10.44 -2.77
C THR A 113 -2.85 -8.91 -2.89
N ALA A 114 -2.39 -8.21 -1.86
CA ALA A 114 -2.27 -6.75 -1.88
C ALA A 114 -1.29 -6.27 -2.96
N ALA A 115 -0.13 -6.93 -3.11
CA ALA A 115 0.84 -6.57 -4.16
C ALA A 115 0.24 -6.71 -5.57
N VAL A 116 -0.50 -7.78 -5.84
CA VAL A 116 -1.19 -8.00 -7.13
C VAL A 116 -2.31 -6.98 -7.34
N SER A 117 -3.16 -6.74 -6.33
CA SER A 117 -4.25 -5.77 -6.42
C SER A 117 -3.72 -4.35 -6.69
N ASN A 118 -2.67 -3.94 -5.98
CA ASN A 118 -2.04 -2.64 -6.17
C ASN A 118 -1.40 -2.50 -7.55
N ALA A 119 -0.84 -3.57 -8.12
CA ALA A 119 -0.34 -3.54 -9.50
C ALA A 119 -1.45 -3.25 -10.51
N ILE A 120 -2.65 -3.78 -10.31
CA ILE A 120 -3.80 -3.50 -11.17
C ILE A 120 -4.35 -2.09 -10.96
N TRP A 121 -4.36 -1.58 -9.72
CA TRP A 121 -4.69 -0.18 -9.44
C TRP A 121 -3.71 0.81 -10.11
N ASP A 122 -2.40 0.53 -10.03
CA ASP A 122 -1.39 1.31 -10.74
C ASP A 122 -1.60 1.26 -12.26
N MET A 123 -1.89 0.08 -12.80
CA MET A 123 -2.21 -0.08 -14.21
C MET A 123 -3.45 0.73 -14.62
N TYR A 124 -4.49 0.76 -13.78
CA TYR A 124 -5.69 1.55 -14.04
C TYR A 124 -5.38 3.05 -14.05
N ALA A 125 -4.62 3.53 -13.07
CA ALA A 125 -4.20 4.93 -13.00
C ALA A 125 -3.37 5.34 -14.24
N LYS A 126 -2.41 4.51 -14.65
CA LYS A 126 -1.61 4.69 -15.87
C LYS A 126 -2.47 4.70 -17.13
N HIS A 127 -3.42 3.76 -17.24
CA HIS A 127 -4.36 3.72 -18.36
C HIS A 127 -5.20 5.00 -18.46
N ALA A 128 -5.63 5.54 -17.31
CA ALA A 128 -6.39 6.78 -17.24
C ALA A 128 -5.53 8.05 -17.40
N GLY A 129 -4.20 7.92 -17.48
CA GLY A 129 -3.28 9.06 -17.57
C GLY A 129 -3.25 9.92 -16.31
N LYS A 130 -3.51 9.34 -15.14
CA LYS A 130 -3.66 10.06 -13.86
C LYS A 130 -2.77 9.45 -12.78
N PRO A 131 -2.27 10.25 -11.82
CA PRO A 131 -1.79 9.68 -10.56
C PRO A 131 -2.95 9.01 -9.82
N LEU A 132 -2.69 7.93 -9.08
CA LEU A 132 -3.73 7.10 -8.45
C LEU A 132 -4.72 7.89 -7.59
N TRP A 133 -4.21 8.82 -6.75
CA TRP A 133 -5.08 9.64 -5.90
C TRP A 133 -6.07 10.47 -6.72
N LYS A 134 -5.67 10.95 -7.91
CA LYS A 134 -6.52 11.76 -8.78
C LYS A 134 -7.55 10.89 -9.51
N LEU A 135 -7.18 9.68 -9.92
CA LEU A 135 -8.12 8.69 -10.43
C LEU A 135 -9.27 8.48 -9.43
N ILE A 136 -8.94 8.20 -8.16
CA ILE A 136 -9.92 7.91 -7.11
C ILE A 136 -10.79 9.14 -6.80
N VAL A 137 -10.19 10.34 -6.70
CA VAL A 137 -10.94 11.58 -6.46
C VAL A 137 -11.95 11.85 -7.58
N ASP A 138 -11.60 11.52 -8.83
CA ASP A 138 -12.46 11.72 -10.00
C ASP A 138 -13.64 10.76 -10.09
N PHE A 139 -13.68 9.69 -9.29
CA PHE A 139 -14.84 8.82 -9.25
C PHE A 139 -16.08 9.57 -8.79
N THR A 140 -17.20 9.28 -9.46
CA THR A 140 -18.53 9.49 -8.89
C THR A 140 -18.68 8.68 -7.58
N PRO A 141 -19.57 9.08 -6.68
CA PRO A 141 -19.89 8.28 -5.48
C PRO A 141 -20.20 6.81 -5.81
N GLU A 142 -20.94 6.56 -6.89
CA GLU A 142 -21.30 5.23 -7.37
C GLU A 142 -20.08 4.43 -7.84
N GLU A 143 -19.16 5.03 -8.60
CA GLU A 143 -17.91 4.37 -9.02
C GLU A 143 -17.02 4.03 -7.82
N PHE A 144 -16.95 4.92 -6.81
CA PHE A 144 -16.19 4.68 -5.59
C PHE A 144 -16.75 3.49 -4.80
N VAL A 145 -18.06 3.44 -4.60
CA VAL A 145 -18.74 2.32 -3.93
C VAL A 145 -18.52 1.04 -4.72
N LYS A 146 -18.65 1.08 -6.05
CA LYS A 146 -18.42 -0.09 -6.93
C LYS A 146 -16.96 -0.57 -6.90
N ALA A 147 -16.00 0.33 -6.68
CA ALA A 147 -14.60 -0.02 -6.51
C ALA A 147 -14.25 -0.62 -5.13
N THR A 148 -15.22 -0.72 -4.22
CA THR A 148 -15.06 -1.20 -2.84
C THR A 148 -15.76 -2.55 -2.64
N SER A 149 -15.12 -3.48 -1.92
CA SER A 149 -15.79 -4.69 -1.44
C SER A 149 -16.39 -4.45 -0.06
N PHE A 150 -17.67 -4.83 0.11
CA PHE A 150 -18.42 -4.71 1.37
C PHE A 150 -18.59 -6.06 2.08
N ARG A 151 -17.83 -7.07 1.67
CA ARG A 151 -17.89 -8.40 2.27
C ARG A 151 -17.56 -8.30 3.76
N TYR A 152 -18.44 -8.83 4.61
CA TYR A 152 -18.28 -8.89 6.07
C TYR A 152 -18.26 -7.56 6.84
N ILE A 153 -18.71 -6.45 6.24
CA ILE A 153 -18.78 -5.15 6.93
C ILE A 153 -20.19 -4.52 6.92
N THR A 154 -21.18 -5.17 6.29
CA THR A 154 -22.52 -4.58 6.09
C THR A 154 -23.33 -4.39 7.36
N ASP A 155 -22.94 -5.03 8.46
CA ASP A 155 -23.47 -4.78 9.80
C ASP A 155 -22.95 -3.48 10.43
N ALA A 156 -21.88 -2.89 9.88
CA ALA A 156 -21.28 -1.63 10.31
C ALA A 156 -21.37 -0.51 9.26
N LEU A 157 -21.28 -0.85 7.96
CA LEU A 157 -21.36 0.07 6.84
C LEU A 157 -21.87 -0.65 5.59
N THR A 158 -23.08 -0.32 5.17
CA THR A 158 -23.67 -0.82 3.93
C THR A 158 -23.21 -0.01 2.70
N PRO A 159 -23.33 -0.57 1.48
CA PRO A 159 -23.07 0.19 0.25
C PRO A 159 -23.93 1.44 0.11
N ALA A 160 -25.19 1.39 0.56
CA ALA A 160 -26.10 2.53 0.51
C ALA A 160 -25.65 3.64 1.47
N GLU A 161 -25.28 3.31 2.70
CA GLU A 161 -24.75 4.29 3.67
C GLU A 161 -23.44 4.92 3.18
N ALA A 162 -22.52 4.11 2.63
CA ALA A 162 -21.28 4.62 2.04
C ALA A 162 -21.56 5.57 0.86
N LEU A 163 -22.55 5.27 0.02
CA LEU A 163 -22.97 6.12 -1.09
C LEU A 163 -23.48 7.48 -0.58
N GLU A 164 -24.36 7.47 0.43
CA GLU A 164 -24.89 8.69 1.04
C GLU A 164 -23.78 9.54 1.67
N MET A 165 -22.84 8.92 2.39
CA MET A 165 -21.68 9.62 2.96
C MET A 165 -20.83 10.31 1.88
N LEU A 166 -20.63 9.65 0.73
CA LEU A 166 -19.85 10.19 -0.38
C LEU A 166 -20.59 11.34 -1.09
N LYS A 167 -21.88 11.17 -1.38
CA LYS A 167 -22.75 12.22 -1.96
C LYS A 167 -22.78 13.48 -1.10
N ALA A 168 -22.92 13.32 0.21
CA ALA A 168 -22.90 14.43 1.15
C ALA A 168 -21.59 15.26 1.13
N LYS A 169 -20.49 14.70 0.64
CA LYS A 169 -19.18 15.36 0.55
C LYS A 169 -18.80 15.79 -0.87
N GLU A 170 -19.59 15.45 -1.88
CA GLU A 170 -19.24 15.62 -3.30
C GLU A 170 -19.05 17.10 -3.68
N SER A 171 -19.94 17.99 -3.23
CA SER A 171 -19.91 19.42 -3.55
C SER A 171 -18.60 20.13 -3.15
N GLY A 172 -17.95 19.68 -2.07
CA GLY A 172 -16.68 20.25 -1.60
C GLY A 172 -15.43 19.63 -2.23
N LYS A 173 -15.57 18.64 -3.13
CA LYS A 173 -14.46 17.87 -3.68
C LYS A 173 -13.45 18.75 -4.43
N ALA A 174 -13.93 19.61 -5.32
CA ALA A 174 -13.07 20.50 -6.12
C ALA A 174 -12.27 21.48 -5.26
N ALA A 175 -12.89 22.05 -4.22
CA ALA A 175 -12.22 22.96 -3.28
C ALA A 175 -11.11 22.24 -2.50
N ARG A 176 -11.38 21.04 -1.97
CA ARG A 176 -10.38 20.23 -1.26
C ARG A 176 -9.22 19.79 -2.15
N GLU A 177 -9.50 19.40 -3.40
CA GLU A 177 -8.46 19.07 -4.37
C GLU A 177 -7.56 20.27 -4.66
N ALA A 178 -8.14 21.47 -4.87
CA ALA A 178 -7.38 22.69 -5.09
C ALA A 178 -6.52 23.05 -3.87
N GLU A 179 -7.05 22.86 -2.65
CA GLU A 179 -6.30 23.09 -1.41
C GLU A 179 -5.10 22.15 -1.28
N VAL A 180 -5.28 20.84 -1.47
CA VAL A 180 -4.19 19.85 -1.37
C VAL A 180 -3.12 20.09 -2.44
N LYS A 181 -3.52 20.46 -3.68
CA LYS A 181 -2.56 20.85 -4.73
C LYS A 181 -1.74 22.08 -4.36
N LYS A 182 -2.34 23.05 -3.66
CA LYS A 182 -1.68 24.28 -3.25
C LYS A 182 -0.76 24.08 -2.03
N ARG A 183 -1.19 23.29 -1.05
CA ARG A 183 -0.56 23.23 0.29
C ARG A 183 0.18 21.91 0.57
N GLY A 184 -0.04 20.88 -0.24
CA GLY A 184 0.37 19.51 0.09
C GLY A 184 -0.49 18.89 1.19
N TYR A 185 -0.05 17.76 1.72
CA TYR A 185 -0.67 17.08 2.85
C TYR A 185 0.32 17.07 4.04
N PRO A 186 -0.09 17.40 5.27
CA PRO A 186 0.81 17.38 6.44
C PRO A 186 1.49 16.03 6.64
N ALA A 187 2.78 16.05 6.98
CA ALA A 187 3.58 14.85 7.23
C ALA A 187 4.28 14.92 8.59
N TYR A 188 4.57 13.76 9.15
CA TYR A 188 5.42 13.59 10.33
C TYR A 188 6.58 12.65 9.99
N THR A 189 7.69 12.74 10.73
CA THR A 189 8.86 11.88 10.47
C THR A 189 9.14 10.92 11.61
N THR A 190 9.52 9.69 11.26
CA THR A 190 9.99 8.66 12.20
C THR A 190 11.51 8.44 12.06
N SER A 191 12.14 9.01 11.03
CA SER A 191 13.57 8.80 10.72
C SER A 191 14.52 9.42 11.74
N VAL A 192 14.00 10.06 12.79
CA VAL A 192 14.80 10.69 13.86
C VAL A 192 15.06 9.74 15.02
N GLY A 193 14.27 8.67 15.17
CA GLY A 193 14.12 7.97 16.45
C GLY A 193 14.20 6.45 16.39
N TRP A 194 14.92 5.87 15.43
CA TRP A 194 15.13 4.43 15.39
C TRP A 194 15.91 3.93 16.62
N LEU A 195 15.62 2.71 17.07
CA LEU A 195 16.16 2.24 18.35
C LEU A 195 17.67 2.04 18.31
N GLY A 196 18.22 1.62 17.18
CA GLY A 196 19.66 1.43 16.97
C GLY A 196 20.48 2.72 16.86
N TYR A 197 19.85 3.90 16.93
CA TYR A 197 20.58 5.17 16.86
C TYR A 197 21.16 5.60 18.22
N SER A 198 22.34 6.22 18.18
CA SER A 198 22.92 6.93 19.32
C SER A 198 22.13 8.21 19.64
N ASP A 199 22.18 8.65 20.89
CA ASP A 199 21.54 9.90 21.34
C ASP A 199 22.00 11.12 20.53
N GLU A 200 23.28 11.16 20.15
CA GLU A 200 23.84 12.22 19.31
C GLU A 200 23.20 12.23 17.91
N LYS A 201 23.01 11.05 17.31
CA LYS A 201 22.34 10.90 16.00
C LYS A 201 20.88 11.34 16.10
N VAL A 202 20.16 10.95 17.15
CA VAL A 202 18.77 11.36 17.40
C VAL A 202 18.66 12.89 17.52
N LYS A 203 19.49 13.52 18.36
CA LYS A 203 19.51 14.99 18.53
C LYS A 203 19.80 15.71 17.21
N ARG A 204 20.77 15.22 16.44
CA ARG A 204 21.13 15.79 15.15
C ARG A 204 19.99 15.67 14.14
N LEU A 205 19.44 14.47 13.94
CA LEU A 205 18.36 14.22 12.97
C LEU A 205 17.07 14.96 13.32
N THR A 206 16.78 15.13 14.62
CA THR A 206 15.64 15.92 15.08
C THR A 206 15.81 17.39 14.69
N LYS A 207 16.99 17.98 14.92
CA LYS A 207 17.30 19.36 14.50
C LYS A 207 17.24 19.52 12.97
N GLU A 208 17.80 18.58 12.22
CA GLU A 208 17.74 18.58 10.76
C GLU A 208 16.30 18.49 10.24
N SER A 209 15.47 17.64 10.84
CA SER A 209 14.08 17.47 10.44
C SER A 209 13.22 18.69 10.80
N LEU A 210 13.46 19.32 11.95
CA LEU A 210 12.86 20.62 12.29
C LEU A 210 13.20 21.69 11.25
N ALA A 211 14.47 21.75 10.81
CA ALA A 211 14.90 22.69 9.77
C ALA A 211 14.26 22.41 8.40
N GLN A 212 13.85 21.16 8.12
CA GLN A 212 13.08 20.78 6.93
C GLN A 212 11.58 21.09 7.04
N GLY A 213 11.12 21.62 8.18
CA GLY A 213 9.73 22.01 8.40
C GLY A 213 8.83 20.92 9.01
N PHE A 214 9.39 19.78 9.43
CA PHE A 214 8.63 18.82 10.23
C PHE A 214 8.33 19.40 11.61
N ASN A 215 7.12 19.21 12.09
CA ASN A 215 6.66 19.67 13.40
C ASN A 215 6.08 18.54 14.28
N HIS A 216 6.08 17.30 13.77
CA HIS A 216 5.66 16.10 14.48
C HIS A 216 6.68 14.98 14.26
N PHE A 217 7.03 14.29 15.33
CA PHE A 217 8.09 13.28 15.37
C PHE A 217 7.60 12.02 16.08
N LYS A 218 8.12 10.86 15.67
CA LYS A 218 7.91 9.57 16.33
C LYS A 218 9.24 8.92 16.67
N VAL A 219 9.34 8.34 17.85
CA VAL A 219 10.55 7.70 18.38
C VAL A 219 10.22 6.29 18.84
N SER A 220 11.09 5.33 18.54
CA SER A 220 11.02 3.95 19.04
C SER A 220 11.52 3.90 20.48
N ILE A 221 10.68 3.40 21.38
CA ILE A 221 10.98 3.25 22.81
C ILE A 221 11.19 1.77 23.18
N GLN A 222 12.04 1.50 24.18
CA GLN A 222 12.25 0.15 24.73
C GLN A 222 11.10 -0.28 25.66
N ARG A 223 11.07 -1.59 25.94
CA ARG A 223 10.04 -2.23 26.78
C ARG A 223 10.31 -2.07 28.29
N ASP A 224 11.56 -1.89 28.69
CA ASP A 224 11.94 -1.73 30.11
C ASP A 224 11.92 -0.27 30.53
N ALA A 225 11.21 0.03 31.62
CA ALA A 225 11.06 1.38 32.15
C ALA A 225 12.31 1.91 32.86
N ASP A 226 13.22 1.00 33.26
CA ASP A 226 14.40 1.29 34.09
C ASP A 226 15.68 1.52 33.27
N GLU A 227 15.71 1.10 32.00
CA GLU A 227 16.77 1.52 31.08
C GLU A 227 16.54 2.98 30.67
N LYS A 228 17.54 3.82 30.93
CA LYS A 228 17.53 5.28 30.79
C LYS A 228 16.62 5.76 29.66
N LYS A 229 15.56 6.50 30.01
CA LYS A 229 14.69 7.23 29.08
C LYS A 229 15.57 7.90 28.02
N LYS A 230 15.42 7.50 26.75
CA LYS A 230 16.09 8.20 25.64
C LYS A 230 15.71 9.68 25.72
N PRO A 231 16.69 10.61 25.84
CA PRO A 231 16.37 12.02 25.92
C PRO A 231 15.74 12.46 24.60
N CYS A 232 14.47 12.85 24.65
CA CYS A 232 13.83 13.64 23.60
C CYS A 232 14.51 15.01 23.48
#